data_AF-A0A3D5DVP3-F1
#
_entry.id   AF-A0A3D5DVP3-F1
#
_cell.length_a   1.000
_cell.length_b   1.000
_cell.length_c   1.000
_cell.angle_alpha   90.00
_cell.angle_beta   90.00
_cell.angle_gamma   90.00
#
_symmetry.space_group_name_H-M   'P 1'
#
loop_
_entity.id
_entity.type
_entity.pdbx_description
1 polymer ?
#
loop_
_entity_poly.entity_id
_entity_poly.type
_entity_poly.pdbx_seq_one_letter_code
_entity_poly.pdbx_strand_id
1 'polypeptide(L)'
;MQSAIDTTKPHTARMYDYYLGGKDHFAVDRETAEKAMASWRSVRTAVRENRAFLGRAVRYLVAEAGIRQFLDIGTGLPSANNV
;
A
#
# COMPACT_ATOMS: atom_id res chain seq x y z
N MET A 1 -15.31 -19.75 -16.29
CA MET A 1 -15.40 -18.29 -16.08
C MET A 1 -14.20 -17.90 -15.22
N GLN A 2 -13.24 -17.14 -15.75
CA GLN A 2 -12.12 -16.64 -14.94
C GLN A 2 -12.66 -15.60 -13.96
N SER A 3 -12.30 -15.72 -12.68
CA SER A 3 -12.53 -14.65 -11.70
C SER A 3 -11.87 -13.37 -12.18
N ALA A 4 -12.53 -12.22 -12.03
CA ALA A 4 -11.98 -10.91 -12.39
C ALA A 4 -10.69 -10.56 -11.61
N ILE A 5 -10.46 -11.25 -10.48
CA ILE A 5 -9.24 -11.13 -9.68
C ILE A 5 -8.47 -12.45 -9.78
N ASP A 6 -7.27 -12.40 -10.35
CA ASP A 6 -6.32 -13.52 -10.31
C ASP A 6 -5.71 -13.63 -8.92
N THR A 7 -6.13 -14.65 -8.17
CA THR A 7 -5.67 -14.93 -6.80
C THR A 7 -4.48 -15.90 -6.77
N THR A 8 -3.98 -16.31 -7.94
CA THR A 8 -2.88 -17.29 -8.07
C THR A 8 -1.52 -16.62 -8.32
N LYS A 9 -1.50 -15.33 -8.66
CA LYS A 9 -0.28 -14.54 -8.84
C LYS A 9 -0.19 -13.42 -7.83
N PRO A 10 0.96 -13.16 -7.18
CA PRO A 10 1.11 -12.06 -6.24
C PRO A 10 0.89 -10.70 -6.92
N HIS A 11 0.34 -9.73 -6.20
CA HIS A 11 0.17 -8.35 -6.64
C HIS A 11 0.74 -7.38 -5.61
N THR A 12 1.44 -6.36 -6.08
CA THR A 12 2.16 -5.39 -5.23
C THR A 12 1.23 -4.64 -4.27
N ALA A 13 0.04 -4.23 -4.71
CA ALA A 13 -0.95 -3.55 -3.86
C ALA A 13 -1.44 -4.44 -2.70
N ARG A 14 -1.64 -5.74 -2.95
CA ARG A 14 -2.05 -6.74 -1.94
C ARG A 14 -0.90 -7.08 -0.98
N MET A 15 0.33 -7.16 -1.48
CA MET A 15 1.51 -7.30 -0.64
C MET A 15 1.70 -6.06 0.27
N TYR A 16 1.46 -4.85 -0.26
CA TYR A 16 1.52 -3.61 0.50
C TYR A 16 0.50 -3.59 1.63
N ASP A 17 -0.74 -4.02 1.36
CA ASP A 17 -1.77 -4.21 2.37
C ASP A 17 -1.31 -5.18 3.48
N TYR A 18 -0.72 -6.32 3.10
CA TYR A 18 -0.18 -7.29 4.07
C TYR A 18 0.95 -6.71 4.95
N TYR A 19 1.87 -5.93 4.37
CA TYR A 19 2.94 -5.28 5.14
C TYR A 19 2.37 -4.32 6.19
N LEU A 20 1.25 -3.66 5.89
CA LEU A 20 0.52 -2.79 6.81
C LEU A 20 -0.33 -3.55 7.83
N GLY A 21 -0.53 -4.86 7.66
CA GLY A 21 -1.40 -5.67 8.52
C GLY A 21 -2.87 -5.60 8.14
N GLY A 22 -3.19 -5.27 6.88
CA GLY A 22 -4.52 -5.37 6.33
C GLY A 22 -4.98 -6.81 6.12
N LYS A 23 -6.06 -6.98 5.36
CA LYS A 23 -6.70 -8.30 5.12
C LYS A 23 -6.98 -8.57 3.65
N ASP A 24 -6.81 -7.58 2.79
CA ASP A 24 -7.21 -7.61 1.38
C ASP A 24 -6.07 -8.17 0.53
N HIS A 25 -5.67 -9.41 0.85
CA HIS A 25 -4.57 -10.13 0.24
C HIS A 25 -4.82 -11.65 0.27
N PHE A 26 -4.33 -12.36 -0.75
CA PHE A 26 -4.44 -13.81 -0.86
C PHE A 26 -3.16 -14.52 -0.36
N ALA A 27 -3.20 -15.84 -0.32
CA ALA A 27 -2.07 -16.65 0.17
C ALA A 27 -0.77 -16.38 -0.60
N VAL A 28 -0.86 -16.25 -1.94
CA VAL A 28 0.29 -15.99 -2.81
C VAL A 28 0.94 -14.62 -2.55
N ASP A 29 0.16 -13.63 -2.15
CA ASP A 29 0.68 -12.30 -1.79
C ASP A 29 1.44 -12.38 -0.46
N ARG A 30 0.87 -13.07 0.55
CA ARG A 30 1.52 -13.26 1.86
C ARG A 30 2.84 -14.02 1.72
N GLU A 31 2.85 -15.12 0.98
CA GLU A 31 4.06 -15.93 0.79
C GLU A 31 5.17 -15.10 0.14
N THR A 32 4.84 -14.32 -0.89
CA THR A 32 5.81 -13.45 -1.57
C THR A 32 6.27 -12.32 -0.66
N ALA A 33 5.37 -11.74 0.13
CA ALA A 33 5.67 -10.69 1.09
C ALA A 33 6.58 -11.19 2.24
N GLU A 34 6.38 -12.40 2.74
CA GLU A 34 7.25 -13.03 3.73
C GLU A 34 8.67 -13.25 3.20
N LYS A 35 8.81 -13.70 1.94
CA LYS A 35 10.12 -13.81 1.28
C LYS A 35 10.81 -12.44 1.19
N ALA A 36 10.07 -11.39 0.81
CA ALA A 36 10.60 -10.03 0.76
C ALA A 36 11.00 -9.51 2.16
N MET A 37 10.23 -9.81 3.21
CA MET A 37 10.58 -9.46 4.60
C MET A 37 11.82 -10.18 5.11
N ALA A 38 12.04 -11.43 4.69
CA ALA A 38 13.25 -12.17 5.02
C ALA A 38 14.50 -11.52 4.41
N SER A 39 14.41 -10.99 3.19
CA SER A 39 15.51 -10.27 2.51
C SER A 39 15.67 -8.82 2.98
N TRP A 40 14.57 -8.11 3.24
CA TRP A 40 14.55 -6.72 3.69
C TRP A 40 13.69 -6.56 4.95
N ARG A 41 14.34 -6.72 6.09
CA ARG A 41 13.69 -6.71 7.41
C ARG A 41 12.96 -5.39 7.73
N SER A 42 13.36 -4.28 7.12
CA SER A 42 12.77 -2.96 7.37
C SER A 42 11.55 -2.63 6.50
N VAL A 43 11.08 -3.53 5.63
CA VAL A 43 9.97 -3.25 4.71
C VAL A 43 8.69 -2.80 5.44
N ARG A 44 8.35 -3.40 6.60
CA ARG A 44 7.18 -2.99 7.39
C ARG A 44 7.31 -1.55 7.90
N THR A 45 8.49 -1.15 8.33
CA THR A 45 8.77 0.23 8.73
C THR A 45 8.68 1.15 7.51
N ALA A 46 9.28 0.77 6.38
CA ALA A 46 9.26 1.57 5.17
C ALA A 46 7.84 1.85 4.64
N VAL A 47 6.95 0.85 4.62
CA VAL A 47 5.55 1.08 4.18
C VAL A 47 4.78 1.99 5.14
N ARG A 48 5.02 1.89 6.45
CA ARG A 48 4.39 2.77 7.45
C ARG A 48 4.86 4.21 7.28
N GLU A 49 6.17 4.41 7.11
CA GLU A 49 6.75 5.74 6.87
C GLU A 49 6.29 6.32 5.54
N ASN A 50 6.12 5.51 4.50
CA ASN A 50 5.58 5.96 3.23
C ASN A 50 4.12 6.45 3.38
N ARG A 51 3.27 5.74 4.15
CA ARG A 51 1.91 6.22 4.44
C ARG A 51 1.90 7.49 5.28
N ALA A 52 2.77 7.57 6.29
CA ALA A 52 2.90 8.77 7.12
C ALA A 52 3.37 9.97 6.29
N PHE A 53 4.31 9.76 5.36
CA PHE A 53 4.77 10.78 4.43
C PHE A 53 3.65 11.26 3.51
N LEU A 54 2.90 10.35 2.88
CA LEU A 54 1.77 10.71 2.01
C LEU A 54 0.80 11.65 2.74
N GLY A 55 0.42 11.31 3.98
CA GLY A 55 -0.45 12.16 4.79
C GLY A 55 0.15 13.54 5.08
N ARG A 56 1.45 13.61 5.43
CA ARG A 56 2.13 14.91 5.65
C ARG A 56 2.21 15.75 4.37
N ALA A 57 2.54 15.11 3.25
CA ALA A 57 2.68 15.76 1.95
C ALA A 57 1.33 16.34 1.49
N VAL A 58 0.25 15.56 1.55
CA VAL A 58 -1.08 16.06 1.17
C VAL A 58 -1.53 17.20 2.10
N ARG A 59 -1.33 17.09 3.41
CA ARG A 59 -1.64 18.19 4.35
C ARG A 59 -0.90 19.47 4.01
N TYR A 60 0.40 19.39 3.70
CA TYR A 60 1.18 20.53 3.26
C TYR A 60 0.65 21.12 1.93
N LEU A 61 0.39 20.26 0.95
CA LEU A 61 -0.11 20.70 -0.37
C LEU A 61 -1.44 21.46 -0.25
N VAL A 62 -2.32 21.03 0.66
CA VAL A 62 -3.60 21.69 0.93
C VAL A 62 -3.41 22.97 1.75
N ALA A 63 -2.74 22.88 2.91
CA ALA A 63 -2.67 23.98 3.88
C ALA A 63 -1.74 25.10 3.44
N GLU A 64 -0.55 24.76 2.95
CA GLU A 64 0.53 25.72 2.69
C GLU A 64 0.65 26.04 1.20
N ALA A 65 0.57 25.04 0.31
CA ALA A 65 0.78 25.25 -1.13
C ALA A 65 -0.51 25.63 -1.89
N GLY A 66 -1.67 25.62 -1.24
CA GLY A 66 -2.93 26.04 -1.85
C GLY A 66 -3.51 25.10 -2.92
N ILE A 67 -3.01 23.87 -3.05
CA ILE A 67 -3.49 22.90 -4.05
C ILE A 67 -4.87 22.37 -3.67
N ARG A 68 -5.78 22.26 -4.66
CA ARG A 68 -7.18 21.83 -4.47
C ARG A 68 -7.62 20.69 -5.38
N GLN A 69 -6.76 20.25 -6.29
CA GLN A 69 -7.04 19.14 -7.19
C GLN A 69 -5.90 18.15 -7.12
N PHE A 70 -6.24 16.86 -7.02
CA PHE A 70 -5.29 15.76 -6.89
C PHE A 70 -5.62 14.69 -7.92
N LEU A 71 -4.57 14.18 -8.56
CA LEU A 71 -4.61 12.95 -9.34
C LEU A 71 -3.65 11.97 -8.67
N ASP A 72 -4.20 10.95 -8.03
CA ASP A 72 -3.41 9.89 -7.39
C ASP A 72 -3.36 8.67 -8.33
N ILE A 73 -2.14 8.32 -8.77
CA ILE A 73 -1.89 7.22 -9.70
C ILE A 73 -1.18 6.11 -8.93
N GLY A 74 -1.86 4.97 -8.81
CA GLY A 74 -1.38 3.88 -7.97
C GLY A 74 -1.76 4.04 -6.49
N THR A 75 -2.99 4.49 -6.23
CA THR A 75 -3.61 4.70 -4.90
C THR A 75 -3.44 3.50 -3.95
N GLY A 76 -3.34 2.29 -4.52
CA GLY A 76 -3.29 1.03 -3.79
C GLY A 76 -4.68 0.59 -3.33
N LEU A 77 -4.71 -0.37 -2.42
CA LEU A 77 -5.96 -0.82 -1.82
C LEU A 77 -6.43 0.14 -0.72
N PRO A 78 -7.75 0.29 -0.52
CA PRO A 78 -8.26 1.07 0.59
C PRO A 78 -7.79 0.48 1.92
N SER A 79 -6.99 1.24 2.67
CA SER A 79 -6.57 0.90 4.03
C SER A 79 -7.37 1.72 5.05
N ALA A 80 -7.41 1.27 6.31
CA ALA A 80 -8.18 1.95 7.38
C ALA A 80 -7.76 3.42 7.59
N ASN A 81 -6.57 3.82 7.14
CA ASN A 81 -6.07 5.19 7.17
C ASN A 81 -5.63 5.65 5.76
N ASN A 82 -6.58 5.76 4.84
CA ASN A 82 -6.32 6.49 3.60
C ASN A 82 -6.34 7.99 3.89
N VAL A 83 -5.34 8.69 3.32
CA VAL A 83 -5.05 10.14 3.34
C VAL A 83 -5.81 11.00 4.36
#